data_AF-A0A9E0MK77-F1
#
_entry.id   AF-A0A9E0MK77-F1
#
_cell.length_a   1.000
_cell.length_b   1.000
_cell.length_c   1.000
_cell.angle_alpha   90.00
_cell.angle_beta   90.00
_cell.angle_gamma   90.00
#
_symmetry.space_group_name_H-M   'P 1'
#
loop_
_entity.id
_entity.type
_entity.pdbx_description
1 polymer ?
#
loop_
_entity_poly.entity_id
_entity_poly.type
_entity_poly.pdbx_seq_one_letter_code
_entity_poly.pdbx_strand_id
1 'polypeptide(L)'
;MLKLILGLVKGALVGAALGYGAFAAGLDGGWLWLVYGAAGALVGLVAGRPLWALITDKDGTTWVSVLKALFGFGVGCGLYALVDRVWGGFDLSLSFLADQPRLFQHWQPAFAAAVGGFLGGFFEIDDAIGGDAPAKGGAGKSAAGKAKPATKALPKGKA
;
A
#
# COMPACT_ATOMS: atom_id res chain seq x y z
N MET A 1 0.68 -18.23 2.86
CA MET A 1 2.15 -18.20 2.95
C MET A 1 2.84 -17.78 1.66
N LEU A 2 2.52 -18.38 0.50
CA LEU A 2 3.08 -17.95 -0.80
C LEU A 2 2.90 -16.46 -1.11
N LYS A 3 1.72 -15.88 -0.84
CA LYS A 3 1.47 -14.44 -1.01
C LYS A 3 2.34 -13.56 -0.11
N LEU A 4 2.53 -13.94 1.17
CA LEU A 4 3.44 -13.22 2.07
C LEU A 4 4.87 -13.21 1.54
N ILE A 5 5.38 -14.37 1.12
CA ILE A 5 6.75 -14.49 0.55
C ILE A 5 6.87 -13.64 -0.71
N LEU A 6 5.85 -13.68 -1.58
CA LEU A 6 5.82 -12.87 -2.80
C LEU A 6 5.82 -11.37 -2.48
N GLY A 7 5.03 -10.95 -1.50
CA GLY A 7 5.00 -9.57 -1.03
C GLY A 7 6.34 -9.13 -0.45
N LEU A 8 6.96 -9.95 0.40
CA LEU A 8 8.30 -9.70 0.95
C LEU A 8 9.34 -9.52 -0.16
N VAL A 9 9.38 -10.43 -1.14
CA VAL A 9 10.38 -10.39 -2.22
C VAL A 9 10.14 -9.20 -3.14
N LYS A 10 8.91 -8.97 -3.62
CA LYS A 10 8.58 -7.81 -4.47
C LYS A 10 8.90 -6.50 -3.76
N GLY A 11 8.45 -6.39 -2.50
CA GLY A 11 8.66 -5.22 -1.68
C GLY A 11 10.15 -4.96 -1.46
N ALA A 12 10.92 -6.00 -1.15
CA ALA A 12 12.37 -5.88 -0.97
C ALA A 12 13.08 -5.47 -2.27
N LEU A 13 12.67 -5.99 -3.43
CA LEU A 13 13.24 -5.61 -4.72
C LEU A 13 12.94 -4.14 -5.07
N VAL A 14 11.70 -3.69 -4.91
CA VAL A 14 11.32 -2.28 -5.15
C VAL A 14 12.04 -1.36 -4.19
N GLY A 15 12.06 -1.71 -2.91
CA GLY A 15 12.79 -0.98 -1.88
C GLY A 15 14.29 -0.91 -2.16
N ALA A 16 14.93 -2.04 -2.48
CA ALA A 16 16.34 -2.11 -2.82
C ALA A 16 16.68 -1.28 -4.06
N ALA A 17 15.86 -1.35 -5.11
CA ALA A 17 16.07 -0.59 -6.33
C ALA A 17 16.02 0.92 -6.07
N LEU A 18 15.04 1.37 -5.27
CA LEU A 18 14.93 2.79 -4.94
C LEU A 18 16.06 3.25 -3.99
N GLY A 19 16.42 2.42 -3.00
CA GLY A 19 17.55 2.68 -2.11
C GLY A 19 18.89 2.69 -2.84
N TYR A 20 19.07 1.83 -3.87
CA TYR A 20 20.24 1.87 -4.75
C TYR A 20 20.26 3.12 -5.61
N GLY A 21 19.11 3.54 -6.16
CA GLY A 21 19.00 4.80 -6.89
C GLY A 21 19.40 6.01 -6.03
N ALA A 22 18.92 6.07 -4.78
CA ALA A 22 19.30 7.09 -3.82
C ALA A 22 20.80 7.06 -3.50
N PHE A 23 21.37 5.85 -3.35
CA PHE A 23 22.79 5.67 -3.07
C PHE A 23 23.66 6.14 -4.23
N ALA A 24 23.29 5.75 -5.45
CA ALA A 24 23.98 6.17 -6.67
C ALA A 24 23.86 7.69 -6.91
N ALA A 25 22.75 8.30 -6.49
CA ALA A 25 22.54 9.75 -6.53
C ALA A 25 23.22 10.51 -5.37
N GLY A 26 23.82 9.81 -4.41
CA GLY A 26 24.48 10.43 -3.25
C GLY A 26 23.53 11.15 -2.30
N LEU A 27 22.25 10.76 -2.25
CA LEU A 27 21.25 11.40 -1.39
C LEU A 27 21.50 11.03 0.07
N ASP A 28 21.73 12.02 0.93
CA ASP A 28 22.02 11.80 2.35
C ASP A 28 21.25 12.76 3.27
N GLY A 29 21.48 12.62 4.59
CA GLY A 29 20.88 13.46 5.62
C GLY A 29 19.35 13.50 5.56
N GLY A 30 18.79 14.71 5.45
CA GLY A 30 17.33 14.92 5.42
C GLY A 30 16.62 14.26 4.23
N TRP A 31 17.32 13.96 3.14
CA TRP A 31 16.74 13.30 1.97
C TRP A 31 16.35 11.85 2.23
N LEU A 32 16.95 11.21 3.23
CA LEU A 32 16.66 9.82 3.59
C LEU A 32 15.20 9.61 3.98
N TRP A 33 14.58 10.60 4.61
CA TRP A 33 13.14 10.60 4.90
C TRP A 33 12.31 10.42 3.62
N LEU A 34 12.65 11.18 2.57
CA LEU A 34 11.95 11.12 1.30
C LEU A 34 12.27 9.84 0.55
N VAL A 35 13.50 9.33 0.63
CA VAL A 35 13.89 8.06 0.01
C VAL A 35 13.09 6.89 0.60
N TYR A 36 13.06 6.78 1.93
CA TYR A 36 12.35 5.66 2.59
C TYR A 36 10.83 5.83 2.57
N GLY A 37 10.34 7.06 2.63
CA GLY A 37 8.93 7.36 2.35
C GLY A 37 8.55 6.97 0.92
N ALA A 38 9.33 7.37 -0.08
CA ALA A 38 9.07 7.02 -1.48
C ALA A 38 9.15 5.50 -1.71
N ALA A 39 10.10 4.81 -1.07
CA ALA A 39 10.19 3.35 -1.12
C ALA A 39 8.91 2.71 -0.58
N GLY A 40 8.44 3.15 0.59
CA GLY A 40 7.19 2.67 1.17
C GLY A 40 5.97 3.00 0.31
N ALA A 41 5.93 4.18 -0.30
CA ALA A 41 4.85 4.60 -1.19
C ALA A 41 4.77 3.75 -2.47
N LEU A 42 5.91 3.53 -3.12
CA LEU A 42 5.99 2.69 -4.31
C LEU A 42 5.63 1.24 -3.99
N VAL A 43 6.08 0.72 -2.84
CA VAL A 43 5.69 -0.61 -2.40
C VAL A 43 4.19 -0.70 -2.13
N GLY A 44 3.58 0.32 -1.52
CA GLY A 44 2.12 0.38 -1.36
C GLY A 44 1.34 0.47 -2.66
N LEU A 45 1.96 0.95 -3.74
CA LEU A 45 1.36 0.99 -5.08
C LEU A 45 1.56 -0.33 -5.84
N VAL A 46 2.68 -1.02 -5.62
CA VAL A 46 3.09 -2.21 -6.38
C VAL A 46 2.66 -3.53 -5.71
N ALA A 47 2.57 -3.55 -4.38
CA ALA A 47 2.17 -4.73 -3.62
C ALA A 47 0.63 -4.89 -3.61
N GLY A 48 0.17 -6.14 -3.68
CA GLY A 48 -1.24 -6.49 -3.84
C GLY A 48 -1.63 -6.69 -5.31
N ARG A 49 -2.71 -6.04 -5.74
CA ARG A 49 -3.20 -6.09 -7.12
C ARG A 49 -2.17 -5.53 -8.11
N PRO A 50 -1.97 -6.17 -9.28
CA PRO A 50 -1.05 -5.66 -10.29
C PRO A 50 -1.46 -4.25 -10.73
N LEU A 51 -0.48 -3.34 -10.83
CA LEU A 51 -0.67 -1.94 -11.26
C LEU A 51 -1.52 -1.78 -12.52
N TRP A 52 -1.47 -2.77 -13.43
CA TRP A 52 -2.28 -2.82 -14.64
C TRP A 52 -3.78 -2.94 -14.36
N ALA A 53 -4.19 -3.71 -13.34
CA ALA A 53 -5.60 -3.78 -12.93
C ALA A 53 -6.08 -2.42 -12.38
N LEU A 54 -5.21 -1.69 -11.71
CA LEU A 54 -5.48 -0.37 -11.14
C LEU A 54 -5.61 0.75 -12.17
N ILE A 55 -4.81 0.71 -13.24
CA ILE A 55 -4.87 1.67 -14.35
C ILE A 55 -6.11 1.45 -15.21
N THR A 56 -6.63 0.21 -15.25
CA THR A 56 -7.73 -0.18 -16.14
C THR A 56 -9.10 -0.09 -15.46
N ASP A 57 -9.17 -0.08 -14.13
CA ASP A 57 -10.41 0.07 -13.37
C ASP A 57 -10.82 1.55 -13.19
N LYS A 58 -12.09 1.87 -13.51
CA LYS A 58 -12.70 3.20 -13.29
C LYS A 58 -13.50 3.32 -11.99
N ASP A 59 -13.65 2.24 -11.23
CA ASP A 59 -14.67 2.11 -10.17
C ASP A 59 -14.17 2.39 -8.73
N GLY A 60 -13.18 3.27 -8.55
CA GLY A 60 -12.78 3.75 -7.22
C GLY A 60 -11.63 3.00 -6.54
N THR A 61 -11.05 1.99 -7.20
CA THR A 61 -9.83 1.29 -6.78
C THR A 61 -8.60 2.21 -6.75
N THR A 62 -8.60 3.29 -7.53
CA THR A 62 -7.54 4.31 -7.51
C THR A 62 -7.38 4.95 -6.12
N TRP A 63 -8.48 5.20 -5.40
CA TRP A 63 -8.40 5.83 -4.08
C TRP A 63 -7.77 4.92 -3.03
N VAL A 64 -8.05 3.61 -3.11
CA VAL A 64 -7.44 2.60 -2.24
C VAL A 64 -5.93 2.56 -2.45
N SER A 65 -5.46 2.64 -3.70
CA SER A 65 -4.02 2.68 -3.99
C SER A 65 -3.36 3.98 -3.58
N VAL A 66 -4.03 5.12 -3.73
CA VAL A 66 -3.52 6.40 -3.21
C VAL A 66 -3.38 6.31 -1.68
N LEU A 67 -4.38 5.76 -0.99
CA LEU A 67 -4.33 5.59 0.46
C LEU A 67 -3.22 4.63 0.89
N LYS A 68 -3.01 3.53 0.15
CA LYS A 68 -1.89 2.60 0.37
C LYS A 68 -0.53 3.25 0.14
N ALA A 69 -0.39 4.07 -0.90
CA ALA A 69 0.83 4.82 -1.16
C ALA A 69 1.10 5.84 -0.05
N LEU A 70 0.10 6.60 0.40
CA LEU A 70 0.25 7.55 1.51
C LEU A 70 0.56 6.85 2.83
N PHE A 71 -0.10 5.73 3.11
CA PHE A 71 0.19 4.90 4.28
C PHE A 71 1.62 4.35 4.23
N GLY A 72 2.02 3.78 3.09
CA GLY A 72 3.37 3.29 2.85
C GLY A 72 4.41 4.40 3.02
N PHE A 73 4.13 5.60 2.52
CA PHE A 73 4.98 6.78 2.72
C PHE A 73 5.12 7.13 4.21
N GLY A 74 4.01 7.22 4.93
CA GLY A 74 3.98 7.51 6.36
C GLY A 74 4.74 6.47 7.18
N VAL A 75 4.56 5.18 6.88
CA VAL A 75 5.27 4.09 7.56
C VAL A 75 6.75 4.07 7.19
N GLY A 76 7.12 4.32 5.94
CA GLY A 76 8.52 4.42 5.51
C GLY A 76 9.27 5.55 6.22
N CYS A 77 8.67 6.74 6.26
CA CYS A 77 9.16 7.88 7.04
C CYS A 77 9.22 7.57 8.53
N GLY A 78 8.17 6.95 9.08
CA GLY A 78 8.07 6.62 10.51
C GLY A 78 9.08 5.57 10.97
N LEU A 79 9.33 4.54 10.15
CA LEU A 79 10.36 3.53 10.42
C LEU A 79 11.75 4.15 10.41
N TYR A 80 12.04 5.04 9.45
CA TYR A 80 13.29 5.77 9.45
C TYR A 80 13.42 6.66 10.70
N ALA A 81 12.37 7.40 11.05
CA ALA A 81 12.34 8.23 12.27
C ALA A 81 12.62 7.40 13.53
N LEU A 82 11.99 6.24 13.63
CA LEU A 82 12.12 5.37 14.80
C LEU A 82 13.55 4.84 14.91
N VAL A 83 14.14 4.37 13.80
CA VAL A 83 15.52 3.88 13.82
C VAL A 83 16.54 4.99 14.06
N ASP A 84 16.37 6.13 13.39
CA ASP A 84 17.30 7.27 13.45
C ASP A 84 17.22 8.01 14.79
N ARG A 85 16.00 8.26 15.30
CA ARG A 85 15.78 9.13 16.47
C ARG A 85 15.48 8.40 17.76
N VAL A 86 14.79 7.26 17.72
CA VAL A 86 14.40 6.52 18.93
C VAL A 86 15.46 5.50 19.30
N TRP A 87 16.03 4.80 18.32
CA TRP A 87 17.05 3.78 18.56
C TRP A 87 18.50 4.30 18.53
N GLY A 88 18.73 5.50 17.99
CA GLY A 88 20.09 6.04 17.82
C GLY A 88 20.89 5.36 16.71
N GLY A 89 20.22 4.58 15.85
CA GLY A 89 20.81 3.78 14.80
C GLY A 89 21.24 2.38 15.22
N PHE A 90 21.33 1.48 14.23
CA PHE A 90 21.90 0.15 14.41
C PHE A 90 23.24 0.08 13.71
N ASP A 91 24.30 -0.27 14.44
CA ASP A 91 25.60 -0.52 13.82
C ASP A 91 25.60 -1.92 13.21
N LEU A 92 25.79 -1.99 11.89
CA LEU A 92 25.82 -3.25 11.15
C LEU A 92 27.17 -3.34 10.44
N SER A 93 28.13 -3.99 11.11
CA SER A 93 29.43 -4.29 10.51
C SER A 93 29.29 -5.52 9.61
N LEU A 94 29.04 -5.29 8.32
CA LEU A 94 29.18 -6.33 7.31
C LEU A 94 30.65 -6.41 6.92
N SER A 95 31.43 -7.13 7.72
CA SER A 95 32.90 -7.27 7.59
C SER A 95 33.37 -7.80 6.23
N PHE A 96 32.46 -8.39 5.44
CA PHE A 96 32.75 -8.88 4.09
C PHE A 96 32.55 -7.83 2.98
N LEU A 97 31.93 -6.68 3.29
CA LEU A 97 31.40 -5.76 2.28
C LEU A 97 31.90 -4.31 2.45
N ALA A 98 32.35 -3.91 3.64
CA ALA A 98 33.07 -2.66 3.87
C ALA A 98 33.93 -2.71 5.14
N ASP A 99 35.12 -2.11 5.08
CA ASP A 99 36.09 -1.99 6.19
C ASP A 99 35.73 -0.89 7.22
N GLN A 100 34.58 -0.24 7.07
CA GLN A 100 34.15 0.86 7.93
C GLN A 100 32.75 0.57 8.49
N PRO A 101 32.56 0.66 9.82
CA PRO A 101 31.23 0.56 10.42
C PRO A 101 30.37 1.69 9.87
N ARG A 102 29.21 1.33 9.31
CA ARG A 102 28.18 2.27 8.87
C ARG A 102 26.88 1.83 9.50
N LEU A 103 26.12 2.82 9.99
CA LEU A 103 24.80 2.55 10.54
C LEU A 103 23.88 1.96 9.46
N PHE A 104 23.08 0.98 9.83
CA PHE A 104 22.19 0.24 8.94
C PHE A 104 21.23 1.16 8.17
N GLN A 105 20.73 2.20 8.83
CA GLN A 105 19.85 3.19 8.19
C GLN A 105 20.55 4.10 7.18
N HIS A 106 21.89 4.07 7.10
CA HIS A 106 22.66 4.73 6.04
C HIS A 106 23.04 3.77 4.90
N TRP A 107 22.82 2.47 5.09
CA TRP A 107 22.84 1.50 4.00
C TRP A 107 21.52 1.56 3.25
N GLN A 108 21.37 2.61 2.44
CA GLN A 108 20.12 2.94 1.74
C GLN A 108 19.52 1.77 0.97
N PRO A 109 20.29 0.96 0.21
CA PRO A 109 19.71 -0.20 -0.47
C PRO A 109 19.19 -1.25 0.51
N ALA A 110 19.92 -1.52 1.60
CA ALA A 110 19.57 -2.55 2.57
C ALA A 110 18.39 -2.14 3.46
N PHE A 111 18.40 -0.90 3.97
CA PHE A 111 17.31 -0.38 4.78
C PHE A 111 16.03 -0.20 3.96
N ALA A 112 16.14 0.35 2.74
CA ALA A 112 14.98 0.46 1.86
C ALA A 112 14.44 -0.92 1.44
N ALA A 113 15.31 -1.92 1.24
CA ALA A 113 14.88 -3.30 1.01
C ALA A 113 14.15 -3.89 2.23
N ALA A 114 14.61 -3.62 3.45
CA ALA A 114 13.95 -4.08 4.66
C ALA A 114 12.57 -3.44 4.85
N VAL A 115 12.49 -2.11 4.72
CA VAL A 115 11.23 -1.34 4.76
C VAL A 115 10.28 -1.83 3.68
N GLY A 116 10.79 -1.94 2.45
CA GLY A 116 10.00 -2.38 1.30
C GLY A 116 9.54 -3.82 1.45
N GLY A 117 10.40 -4.73 1.91
CA GLY A 117 10.03 -6.12 2.17
C GLY A 117 8.92 -6.22 3.20
N PHE A 118 9.08 -5.56 4.35
CA PHE A 118 8.06 -5.53 5.41
C PHE A 118 6.70 -5.02 4.90
N LEU A 119 6.69 -3.86 4.23
CA LEU A 119 5.47 -3.29 3.67
C LEU A 119 4.87 -4.14 2.55
N GLY A 120 5.70 -4.74 1.69
CA GLY A 120 5.24 -5.61 0.62
C GLY A 120 4.56 -6.87 1.17
N GLY A 121 5.12 -7.46 2.22
CA GLY A 121 4.49 -8.57 2.95
C GLY A 121 3.15 -8.16 3.58
N PHE A 122 3.10 -6.97 4.20
CA PHE A 122 1.88 -6.43 4.81
C PHE A 122 0.77 -6.21 3.77
N PHE A 123 1.06 -5.48 2.68
CA PHE A 123 0.07 -5.16 1.65
C PHE A 123 -0.41 -6.40 0.89
N GLU A 124 0.46 -7.38 0.63
CA GLU A 124 0.03 -8.61 -0.05
C GLU A 124 -0.84 -9.51 0.87
N ILE A 125 -0.65 -9.44 2.20
CA ILE A 125 -1.56 -10.08 3.15
C ILE A 125 -2.90 -9.33 3.23
N ASP A 126 -2.87 -7.99 3.32
CA ASP A 126 -4.07 -7.15 3.34
C ASP A 126 -4.97 -7.42 2.13
N ASP A 127 -4.38 -7.41 0.93
CA ASP A 127 -5.11 -7.73 -0.31
C ASP A 127 -5.61 -9.18 -0.35
N ALA A 128 -4.89 -10.12 0.26
CA ALA A 128 -5.33 -11.51 0.34
C ALA A 128 -6.51 -11.73 1.28
N ILE A 129 -6.69 -10.88 2.29
CA ILE A 129 -7.80 -10.94 3.25
C ILE A 129 -9.02 -10.19 2.69
N GLY A 130 -8.81 -9.08 1.98
CA GLY A 130 -9.89 -8.32 1.36
C GLY A 130 -10.48 -8.95 0.08
N GLY A 131 -9.76 -9.88 -0.56
CA GLY A 131 -10.19 -10.56 -1.77
C GLY A 131 -10.83 -11.91 -1.50
N ASP A 132 -12.10 -11.92 -1.09
CA ASP A 132 -13.13 -12.96 -1.35
C ASP A 132 -14.47 -12.64 -0.61
N ALA A 133 -14.85 -11.36 -0.52
CA ALA A 133 -16.25 -11.03 -0.26
C ALA A 133 -16.93 -10.86 -1.62
N PRO A 134 -17.88 -11.73 -2.03
CA PRO A 134 -18.74 -11.41 -3.15
C PRO A 134 -19.39 -10.07 -2.83
N ALA A 135 -19.32 -9.13 -3.77
CA ALA A 135 -20.07 -7.89 -3.69
C ALA A 135 -21.51 -8.25 -3.35
N LYS A 136 -21.92 -7.99 -2.10
CA LYS A 136 -23.34 -8.04 -1.72
C LYS A 136 -23.99 -6.89 -2.47
N GLY A 137 -24.41 -7.20 -3.69
CA GLY A 137 -25.43 -6.47 -4.40
C GLY A 137 -26.60 -6.27 -3.45
N GLY A 138 -26.87 -5.01 -3.14
CA GLY A 138 -27.82 -4.64 -2.11
C GLY A 138 -27.66 -3.18 -1.78
N ALA A 139 -27.68 -2.33 -2.82
CA ALA A 139 -28.05 -0.94 -2.65
C ALA A 139 -29.31 -0.93 -1.78
N GLY A 140 -29.17 -0.41 -0.56
CA GLY A 140 -30.28 -0.25 0.37
C GLY A 140 -31.40 0.47 -0.37
N LYS A 141 -32.54 -0.21 -0.49
CA LYS A 141 -33.79 0.41 -0.91
C LYS A 141 -33.99 1.65 -0.04
N SER A 142 -33.77 2.81 -0.65
CA SER A 142 -34.24 4.07 -0.14
C SER A 142 -35.73 3.94 0.15
N ALA A 143 -36.09 4.23 1.39
CA ALA A 143 -37.47 4.36 1.82
C ALA A 143 -38.11 5.50 1.03
N ALA A 144 -39.06 5.18 0.15
CA ALA A 144 -40.06 6.11 -0.32
C ALA A 144 -41.32 5.33 -0.67
N GLY A 145 -42.24 5.28 0.29
CA GLY A 145 -43.57 4.76 0.07
C GLY A 145 -44.27 5.52 -1.06
N LYS A 146 -44.76 4.78 -2.04
CA LYS A 146 -45.90 5.20 -2.86
C LYS A 146 -46.92 4.07 -2.83
N ALA A 147 -47.89 4.26 -1.95
CA ALA A 147 -49.12 3.49 -1.91
C ALA A 147 -49.79 3.50 -3.29
N LYS A 148 -50.18 2.31 -3.74
CA LYS A 148 -50.94 2.07 -4.97
C LYS A 148 -52.38 2.55 -4.72
N PRO A 149 -52.94 3.53 -5.46
CA PRO A 149 -54.36 3.82 -5.35
C PRO A 149 -55.13 2.73 -6.09
N ALA A 150 -55.99 2.03 -5.35
CA ALA A 150 -56.94 1.06 -5.88
C ALA A 150 -57.94 1.77 -6.79
N THR A 151 -57.95 1.40 -8.07
CA THR A 151 -58.94 1.85 -9.05
C THR A 151 -60.30 1.26 -8.67
N LYS A 152 -61.20 2.11 -8.18
CA LYS A 152 -62.60 1.78 -7.88
C LYS A 152 -63.36 1.73 -9.22
N ALA A 153 -63.77 0.55 -9.65
CA ALA A 153 -64.60 0.37 -10.84
C ALA A 153 -66.00 0.98 -10.62
N LEU A 154 -66.44 1.88 -11.52
CA LEU A 154 -67.82 2.35 -11.59
C LEU A 154 -68.70 1.32 -12.35
N PRO A 155 -69.97 1.15 -11.95
CA PRO A 155 -70.92 0.27 -12.64
C PRO A 155 -71.38 0.89 -13.97
N LYS A 156 -71.37 0.08 -15.04
CA LYS A 156 -71.92 0.44 -16.35
C LYS A 156 -73.45 0.58 -16.24
N GLY A 157 -73.96 1.79 -16.44
CA GLY A 157 -75.37 2.05 -16.71
C GLY A 157 -75.75 1.52 -18.09
N LYS A 158 -76.87 0.79 -18.14
CA LYS A 158 -77.57 0.40 -19.37
C LYS A 158 -78.38 1.61 -19.87
N ALA A 159 -78.30 1.88 -21.17
CA ALA A 159 -79.33 2.57 -21.93
C ALA A 159 -79.86 1.55 -22.95
#